data_AF-A0AAW1W085-F1
#
_entry.id   AF-A0AAW1W085-F1
#
_cell.length_a   1.000
_cell.length_b   1.000
_cell.length_c   1.000
_cell.angle_alpha   90.00
_cell.angle_beta   90.00
_cell.angle_gamma   90.00
#
_symmetry.space_group_name_H-M   'P 1'
#
loop_
_entity.id
_entity.type
_entity.pdbx_description
1 polymer ?
#
loop_
_entity_poly.entity_id
_entity_poly.type
_entity_poly.pdbx_seq_one_letter_code
_entity_poly.pdbx_strand_id
1 'polypeptide(L)'
;MNPESLIASAAINIGLAVVILALFSILKKQPSYAPIYYPLRLSQSQSQSQRHRHRHVPNSDQPLTLRRFLPSLSWIRRAYRISEDEILESSGLDALIIIRLFKFGIKFFVVCSLIGLAVLVPVNFNGEGHLAMTHRQVHQAVSHRSLDLFSISNISPGSNRLWVHFSCLWFISLYGVYLLYKEYSEILSKRIQQLRNIRHQPDQFTVMVREIPFCNEHRSRGCCVEKFFSKHHPYAYHSYQILYDGKEFQELLSQAKSVERKIEDLSKRSLGKKHNQTPLLSDPSHENSAKLALHEEKLEELHHKIHQLQSENMLKEKELPVAFVTFKSRLGAALVPNLSSMQIHFFG
;
A
#
# COMPACT_ATOMS: atom_id res chain seq x y z
N MET A 1 -6.01 -36.40 9.19
CA MET A 1 -5.67 -35.86 7.85
C MET A 1 -4.60 -36.76 7.27
N ASN A 2 -4.80 -37.32 6.07
CA ASN A 2 -3.88 -38.33 5.54
C ASN A 2 -2.61 -37.63 5.01
N PRO A 3 -1.40 -38.16 5.28
CA PRO A 3 -0.16 -37.54 4.82
C PRO A 3 -0.12 -37.41 3.29
N GLU A 4 -0.65 -38.41 2.59
CA GLU A 4 -0.77 -38.42 1.12
C GLU A 4 -1.58 -37.25 0.57
N SER A 5 -2.68 -36.87 1.23
CA SER A 5 -3.50 -35.74 0.77
C SER A 5 -2.79 -34.39 0.98
N LEU A 6 -1.97 -34.27 2.02
CA LEU A 6 -1.16 -33.08 2.27
C LEU A 6 -0.05 -32.94 1.22
N ILE A 7 0.64 -34.04 0.90
CA ILE A 7 1.69 -34.07 -0.12
C ILE A 7 1.11 -33.73 -1.49
N ALA A 8 -0.03 -34.34 -1.87
CA ALA A 8 -0.69 -34.05 -3.14
C ALA A 8 -1.09 -32.57 -3.25
N SER A 9 -1.68 -32.01 -2.21
CA SER A 9 -2.04 -30.58 -2.16
C SER A 9 -0.81 -29.66 -2.25
N ALA A 10 0.24 -29.96 -1.48
CA ALA A 10 1.48 -29.20 -1.51
C ALA A 10 2.14 -29.25 -2.90
N ALA A 11 2.19 -30.43 -3.53
CA ALA A 11 2.75 -30.60 -4.87
C ALA A 11 2.00 -29.77 -5.92
N ILE A 12 0.67 -29.78 -5.89
CA ILE A 12 -0.16 -28.97 -6.81
C ILE A 12 0.11 -27.48 -6.60
N ASN A 13 0.08 -27.01 -5.35
CA ASN A 13 0.29 -25.60 -5.02
C ASN A 13 1.70 -25.11 -5.38
N ILE A 14 2.74 -25.91 -5.10
CA ILE A 14 4.12 -25.61 -5.47
C ILE A 14 4.27 -25.60 -7.00
N GLY A 15 3.69 -26.59 -7.69
CA GLY A 15 3.70 -26.65 -9.15
C GLY A 15 3.05 -25.40 -9.77
N LEU A 16 1.88 -25.01 -9.29
CA LEU A 16 1.20 -23.79 -9.73
C LEU A 16 2.04 -22.53 -9.45
N ALA A 17 2.65 -22.43 -8.28
CA ALA A 17 3.53 -21.32 -7.95
C ALA A 17 4.73 -21.23 -8.90
N VAL A 18 5.35 -22.35 -9.25
CA VAL A 18 6.46 -22.40 -10.22
C VAL A 18 6.00 -21.92 -11.61
N VAL A 19 4.82 -22.35 -12.06
CA VAL A 19 4.24 -21.89 -13.34
C VAL A 19 4.00 -20.38 -13.33
N ILE A 20 3.39 -19.85 -12.26
CA ILE A 20 3.14 -18.41 -12.12
C ILE A 20 4.46 -17.62 -12.09
N LEU A 21 5.47 -18.08 -11.35
CA LEU A 21 6.77 -17.42 -11.27
C LEU A 21 7.51 -17.45 -12.63
N ALA A 22 7.36 -18.54 -13.38
CA ALA A 22 7.90 -18.64 -14.74
C ALA A 22 7.21 -17.65 -15.69
N LEU A 23 5.87 -17.59 -15.67
CA LEU A 23 5.09 -16.64 -16.45
C LEU A 23 5.46 -15.19 -16.09
N PHE A 24 5.52 -14.86 -14.81
CA PHE A 24 5.98 -13.56 -14.33
C PHE A 24 7.38 -13.21 -14.88
N SER A 25 8.32 -14.15 -14.82
CA SER A 25 9.67 -13.92 -15.32
C SER A 25 9.73 -13.69 -16.83
N ILE A 26 8.79 -14.23 -17.61
CA ILE A 26 8.71 -14.03 -19.06
C ILE A 26 8.01 -12.70 -19.36
N LEU A 27 6.84 -12.46 -18.77
CA LEU A 27 6.01 -11.28 -18.99
C LEU A 27 6.76 -9.99 -18.62
N LYS A 28 7.47 -9.98 -17.50
CA LYS A 28 8.27 -8.84 -17.03
C LYS A 28 9.39 -8.44 -18.00
N LYS A 29 9.86 -9.36 -18.85
CA LYS A 29 10.89 -9.07 -19.85
C LYS A 29 10.32 -8.43 -21.11
N GLN A 30 9.04 -8.63 -21.41
CA GLN A 30 8.41 -8.15 -22.65
C GLN A 30 8.24 -6.62 -22.60
N PRO A 31 8.56 -5.90 -23.70
CA PRO A 31 8.55 -4.45 -23.72
C PRO A 31 7.12 -3.90 -23.64
N SER A 32 6.15 -4.60 -24.25
CA SER A 32 4.74 -4.22 -24.23
C SER A 32 4.13 -4.17 -22.82
N TYR A 33 4.67 -4.95 -21.88
CA TYR A 33 4.21 -4.96 -20.48
C TYR A 33 5.08 -4.12 -19.54
N ALA A 34 6.11 -3.44 -20.04
CA ALA A 34 6.98 -2.58 -19.22
C ALA A 34 6.22 -1.48 -18.45
N PRO A 35 5.17 -0.84 -19.00
CA PRO A 35 4.34 0.13 -18.27
C PRO A 35 3.68 -0.43 -17.00
N ILE A 36 3.32 -1.71 -17.01
CA ILE A 36 2.62 -2.36 -15.90
C ILE A 36 3.61 -2.80 -14.81
N TYR A 37 4.75 -3.38 -15.21
CA TYR A 37 5.73 -3.92 -14.25
C TYR A 37 6.71 -2.88 -13.70
N TYR A 38 6.90 -1.76 -14.39
CA TYR A 38 7.86 -0.72 -14.00
C TYR A 38 7.30 0.71 -14.05
N PRO A 39 6.09 0.97 -13.51
CA PRO A 39 5.45 2.28 -13.62
C PRO A 39 6.29 3.38 -12.96
N LEU A 40 6.86 3.11 -11.77
CA LEU A 40 7.66 4.08 -11.02
C LEU A 40 8.95 4.47 -11.75
N ARG A 41 9.60 3.52 -12.44
CA ARG A 41 10.79 3.82 -13.23
C ARG A 41 10.46 4.68 -14.44
N LEU A 42 9.32 4.42 -15.06
CA LEU A 42 8.87 5.17 -16.22
C LEU A 42 8.46 6.60 -15.82
N SER A 43 7.76 6.77 -14.70
CA SER A 43 7.43 8.11 -14.20
C SER A 43 8.69 8.90 -13.84
N GLN A 44 9.64 8.31 -13.12
CA GLN A 44 10.92 8.94 -12.78
C GLN A 44 11.75 9.28 -14.02
N SER A 45 11.82 8.37 -15.00
CA SER A 45 12.53 8.61 -16.27
C SER A 45 11.87 9.74 -17.06
N GLN A 46 10.54 9.84 -17.07
CA GLN A 46 9.82 10.90 -17.76
C GLN A 46 10.05 12.26 -17.09
N SER A 47 10.11 12.32 -15.76
CA SER A 47 10.45 13.53 -15.00
C SER A 47 11.91 13.97 -15.20
N GLN A 48 12.85 13.03 -15.36
CA GLN A 48 14.27 13.33 -15.60
C GLN A 48 14.55 13.76 -17.05
N SER A 49 13.87 13.17 -18.04
CA SER A 49 13.98 13.55 -19.47
C SER A 49 13.50 14.99 -19.75
N GLN A 50 12.67 15.58 -18.88
CA GLN A 50 12.32 17.00 -18.98
C GLN A 50 13.40 17.95 -18.42
N ARG A 51 14.29 17.48 -17.54
CA ARG A 51 15.34 18.33 -16.91
C ARG A 51 16.70 18.28 -17.60
N HIS A 52 17.01 17.23 -18.36
CA HIS A 52 18.29 17.13 -19.07
C HIS A 52 18.10 16.63 -20.51
N ARG A 53 18.07 17.57 -21.47
CA ARG A 53 18.05 17.29 -22.92
C ARG A 53 19.35 16.69 -23.49
N HIS A 54 20.36 16.43 -22.67
CA HIS A 54 21.63 15.85 -23.11
C HIS A 54 22.21 14.89 -22.06
N ARG A 55 21.64 13.69 -21.93
CA ARG A 55 22.41 12.53 -21.50
C ARG A 55 21.79 11.27 -22.08
N HIS A 56 22.60 10.54 -22.84
CA HIS A 56 22.29 9.30 -23.51
C HIS A 56 21.32 8.40 -22.73
N VAL A 57 20.17 8.12 -23.34
CA VAL A 57 19.35 6.94 -23.04
C VAL A 57 20.24 5.71 -23.31
N PRO A 58 20.50 4.83 -22.33
CA PRO A 58 21.10 3.54 -22.64
C PRO A 58 20.09 2.77 -23.47
N ASN A 59 20.44 2.48 -24.72
CA ASN A 59 19.68 1.68 -25.68
C ASN A 59 18.78 0.63 -25.01
N SER A 60 17.47 0.83 -25.16
CA SER A 60 16.45 -0.22 -24.96
C SER A 60 16.46 -1.28 -26.06
N ASP A 61 17.40 -1.19 -26.99
CA ASP A 61 17.56 -2.11 -28.11
C ASP A 61 18.44 -3.29 -27.70
N GLN A 62 17.97 -4.08 -26.74
CA GLN A 62 18.43 -5.45 -26.64
C GLN A 62 17.69 -6.27 -27.71
N PRO A 63 18.41 -6.94 -28.64
CA PRO A 63 17.78 -7.70 -29.71
C PRO A 63 16.84 -8.74 -29.13
N LEU A 64 15.75 -9.04 -29.89
CA LEU A 64 14.76 -10.09 -29.64
C LEU A 64 15.45 -11.46 -29.53
N THR A 65 16.09 -11.71 -28.39
CA THR A 65 16.83 -12.92 -28.13
C THR A 65 15.89 -13.93 -27.51
N LEU A 66 15.94 -15.19 -27.97
CA LEU A 66 15.15 -16.31 -27.43
C LEU A 66 15.28 -16.45 -25.89
N ARG A 67 16.35 -15.91 -25.31
CA ARG A 67 16.57 -15.73 -23.86
C ARG A 67 15.49 -14.92 -23.14
N ARG A 68 14.65 -14.17 -23.86
CA ARG A 68 13.51 -13.43 -23.32
C ARG A 68 12.36 -14.34 -22.88
N PHE A 69 12.19 -15.47 -23.56
CA PHE A 69 11.13 -16.45 -23.29
C PHE A 69 11.54 -17.52 -22.28
N LEU A 70 12.83 -17.57 -21.91
CA LEU A 70 13.31 -18.46 -20.85
C LEU A 70 13.09 -17.81 -19.47
N PRO A 71 12.52 -18.53 -18.48
CA PRO A 71 12.40 -18.03 -17.12
C PRO A 71 13.80 -17.82 -16.52
N SER A 72 13.98 -16.75 -15.75
CA SER A 72 15.26 -16.42 -15.11
C SER A 72 15.05 -16.08 -13.65
N LEU A 73 15.82 -16.70 -12.76
CA LEU A 73 15.77 -16.43 -11.31
C LEU A 73 16.65 -15.23 -10.90
N SER A 74 17.26 -14.54 -11.87
CA SER A 74 18.15 -13.40 -11.61
C SER A 74 17.46 -12.23 -10.90
N TRP A 75 16.15 -12.07 -11.07
CA TRP A 75 15.38 -11.04 -10.38
C TRP A 75 15.25 -11.30 -8.87
N ILE A 76 15.25 -12.56 -8.43
CA ILE A 76 15.21 -12.93 -7.01
C ILE A 76 16.51 -12.50 -6.34
N ARG A 77 17.66 -12.85 -6.94
CA ARG A 77 18.98 -12.42 -6.45
C ARG A 77 19.09 -10.90 -6.39
N ARG A 78 18.54 -10.21 -7.39
CA ARG A 78 18.51 -8.74 -7.40
C ARG A 78 17.65 -8.20 -6.27
N ALA A 79 16.45 -8.74 -6.06
CA ALA A 79 15.56 -8.33 -4.98
C ALA A 79 16.17 -8.54 -3.58
N TYR A 80 16.91 -9.64 -3.40
CA TYR A 80 17.58 -9.94 -2.13
C TYR A 80 18.78 -9.00 -1.83
N ARG A 81 19.40 -8.41 -2.86
CA ARG A 81 20.57 -7.53 -2.71
C ARG A 81 20.23 -6.08 -2.35
N ILE A 82 18.95 -5.70 -2.40
CA ILE A 82 18.51 -4.33 -2.16
C ILE A 82 18.74 -4.00 -0.68
N SER A 83 19.41 -2.88 -0.41
CA SER A 83 19.66 -2.41 0.94
C SER A 83 18.39 -1.81 1.55
N GLU A 84 18.35 -1.76 2.89
CA GLU A 84 17.20 -1.15 3.57
C GLU A 84 17.13 0.36 3.34
N ASP A 85 18.27 1.01 3.13
CA ASP A 85 18.34 2.45 2.84
C ASP A 85 17.82 2.75 1.43
N GLU A 86 18.14 1.89 0.45
CA GLU A 86 17.60 1.99 -0.91
C GLU A 86 16.07 1.80 -0.94
N ILE A 87 15.54 0.90 -0.10
CA ILE A 87 14.09 0.73 0.07
C ILE A 87 13.47 1.98 0.69
N LEU A 88 14.11 2.54 1.72
CA LEU A 88 13.62 3.73 2.41
C LEU A 88 13.52 4.94 1.47
N GLU A 89 14.54 5.15 0.63
CA GLU A 89 14.58 6.26 -0.34
C GLU A 89 13.62 6.05 -1.52
N SER A 90 13.51 4.81 -2.04
CA SER A 90 12.71 4.53 -3.23
C SER A 90 11.22 4.34 -2.94
N SER A 91 10.89 3.73 -1.81
CA SER A 91 9.54 3.21 -1.50
C SER A 91 8.96 3.76 -0.19
N GLY A 92 9.77 4.44 0.63
CA GLY A 92 9.34 5.04 1.89
C GLY A 92 9.38 4.11 3.11
N LEU A 93 8.99 4.65 4.27
CA LEU A 93 9.05 3.95 5.56
C LEU A 93 8.11 2.75 5.64
N ASP A 94 6.90 2.91 5.10
CA ASP A 94 5.84 1.91 5.22
C ASP A 94 6.23 0.60 4.52
N ALA A 95 6.72 0.72 3.28
CA ALA A 95 7.27 -0.41 2.53
C ALA A 95 8.42 -1.09 3.28
N LEU A 96 9.31 -0.31 3.92
CA LEU A 96 10.40 -0.84 4.73
C LEU A 96 9.89 -1.62 5.96
N ILE A 97 8.87 -1.11 6.65
CA ILE A 97 8.26 -1.78 7.81
C ILE A 97 7.66 -3.13 7.38
N ILE A 98 6.95 -3.18 6.26
CA ILE A 98 6.37 -4.43 5.72
C ILE A 98 7.49 -5.45 5.42
N ILE A 99 8.56 -5.03 4.75
CA ILE A 99 9.69 -5.92 4.45
C ILE A 99 10.37 -6.42 5.74
N ARG A 100 10.52 -5.55 6.73
CA ARG A 100 11.07 -5.92 8.04
C ARG A 100 10.16 -6.88 8.80
N LEU A 101 8.84 -6.74 8.69
CA LEU A 101 7.88 -7.70 9.25
C LEU A 101 8.08 -9.11 8.67
N PHE A 102 8.29 -9.23 7.36
CA PHE A 102 8.63 -10.54 6.75
C PHE A 102 9.97 -11.09 7.22
N LYS A 103 11.01 -10.24 7.31
CA LYS A 103 12.33 -10.66 7.86
C LYS A 103 12.21 -11.12 9.31
N PHE A 104 11.44 -10.40 10.12
CA PHE A 104 11.13 -10.76 11.51
C PHE A 104 10.43 -12.12 11.56
N GLY A 105 9.38 -12.32 10.77
CA GLY A 105 8.66 -13.59 10.68
C GLY A 105 9.59 -14.75 10.33
N ILE A 106 10.44 -14.60 9.31
CA ILE A 106 11.42 -15.64 8.93
C ILE A 106 12.38 -15.95 10.09
N LYS A 107 12.98 -14.94 10.74
CA LYS A 107 13.89 -15.13 11.89
C LYS A 107 13.21 -15.86 13.05
N PHE A 108 11.96 -15.49 13.34
CA PHE A 108 11.17 -16.10 14.42
C PHE A 108 10.82 -17.56 14.08
N PHE A 109 10.19 -17.79 12.93
CA PHE A 109 9.73 -19.11 12.53
C PHE A 109 10.85 -20.09 12.25
N VAL A 110 12.04 -19.67 11.81
CA VAL A 110 13.20 -20.57 11.66
C VAL A 110 13.59 -21.19 13.00
N VAL A 111 13.67 -20.39 14.07
CA VAL A 111 14.00 -20.90 15.41
C VAL A 111 12.88 -21.77 15.95
N CYS A 112 11.62 -21.34 15.82
CA CYS A 112 10.46 -22.16 16.21
C CYS A 112 10.43 -23.50 15.46
N SER A 113 10.77 -23.51 14.17
CA SER A 113 10.80 -24.73 13.35
C SER A 113 11.96 -25.64 13.77
N LEU A 114 13.13 -25.08 14.10
CA LEU A 114 14.27 -25.85 14.59
C LEU A 114 13.93 -26.52 15.92
N ILE A 115 13.33 -25.79 16.87
CA ILE A 115 12.90 -26.34 18.16
C ILE A 115 11.79 -27.37 17.97
N GLY A 116 10.81 -27.07 17.11
CA GLY A 116 9.73 -27.98 16.76
C GLY A 116 10.26 -29.30 16.23
N LEU A 117 11.17 -29.25 15.26
CA LEU A 117 11.70 -30.44 14.59
C LEU A 117 12.72 -31.21 15.45
N ALA A 118 13.61 -30.51 16.16
CA ALA A 118 14.70 -31.13 16.91
C ALA A 118 14.31 -31.57 18.33
N VAL A 119 13.30 -30.92 18.94
CA VAL A 119 12.91 -31.18 20.33
C VAL A 119 11.49 -31.71 20.42
N LEU A 120 10.50 -30.96 19.92
CA LEU A 120 9.09 -31.31 20.14
C LEU A 120 8.68 -32.58 19.38
N VAL A 121 9.12 -32.74 18.13
CA VAL A 121 8.81 -33.92 17.32
C VAL A 121 9.34 -35.22 17.97
N PRO A 122 10.63 -35.34 18.36
CA PRO A 122 11.12 -36.53 19.06
C PRO A 122 10.45 -36.79 20.41
N VAL A 123 10.18 -35.74 21.20
CA VAL A 123 9.54 -35.86 22.51
C VAL A 123 8.11 -36.38 22.39
N ASN A 124 7.36 -35.86 21.41
CA ASN A 124 6.01 -36.30 21.11
C ASN A 124 5.98 -37.72 20.57
N PHE A 125 6.87 -38.05 19.61
CA PHE A 125 6.92 -39.37 19.00
C PHE A 125 7.21 -40.48 20.02
N ASN A 126 8.12 -40.22 20.97
CA ASN A 126 8.47 -41.20 22.00
C ASN A 126 7.37 -41.38 23.07
N GLY A 127 6.27 -40.64 23.00
CA GLY A 127 5.15 -40.66 23.96
C GLY A 127 4.61 -42.07 24.24
N GLU A 128 4.33 -42.35 25.51
CA GLU A 128 3.84 -43.67 25.97
C GLU A 128 2.40 -43.97 25.52
N GLY A 129 1.67 -42.99 24.95
CA GLY A 129 0.29 -43.14 24.49
C GLY A 129 0.09 -44.27 23.46
N HIS A 130 1.13 -44.63 22.70
CA HIS A 130 1.08 -45.69 21.69
C HIS A 130 1.53 -47.08 22.19
N LEU A 131 2.20 -47.16 23.35
CA LEU A 131 2.70 -48.42 23.93
C LEU A 131 1.61 -49.23 24.66
N ALA A 132 0.44 -48.64 24.89
CA ALA A 132 -0.71 -49.30 25.52
C ALA A 132 -1.60 -50.09 24.53
N MET A 133 -1.30 -50.10 23.22
CA MET A 133 -2.11 -50.81 22.21
C MET A 133 -1.44 -52.12 21.76
N THR A 134 -2.23 -53.20 21.72
CA THR A 134 -1.80 -54.53 21.26
C THR A 134 -1.40 -54.50 19.77
N HIS A 135 -0.42 -55.32 19.37
CA HIS A 135 0.20 -55.41 18.02
C HIS A 135 -0.79 -55.43 16.83
N ARG A 136 -2.04 -55.85 17.04
CA ARG A 136 -3.10 -55.94 16.03
C ARG A 136 -3.89 -54.64 15.82
N GLN A 137 -3.97 -53.76 16.82
CA GLN A 137 -4.62 -52.44 16.73
C GLN A 137 -3.68 -51.36 16.17
N VAL A 138 -2.36 -51.55 16.32
CA VAL A 138 -1.31 -50.66 15.82
C VAL A 138 -1.39 -50.46 14.30
N HIS A 139 -1.51 -51.53 13.51
CA HIS A 139 -1.52 -51.41 12.04
C HIS A 139 -2.74 -50.65 11.50
N GLN A 140 -3.89 -50.72 12.17
CA GLN A 140 -5.13 -50.08 11.72
C GLN A 140 -5.26 -48.64 12.24
N ALA A 141 -4.69 -48.34 13.42
CA ALA A 141 -4.65 -47.00 14.01
C ALA A 141 -3.56 -46.10 13.39
N VAL A 142 -2.40 -46.65 13.02
CA VAL A 142 -1.28 -45.91 12.41
C VAL A 142 -1.69 -45.26 11.08
N SER A 143 -2.59 -45.89 10.31
CA SER A 143 -3.09 -45.35 9.04
C SER A 143 -4.04 -44.15 9.23
N HIS A 144 -4.77 -44.06 10.35
CA HIS A 144 -5.75 -42.99 10.62
C HIS A 144 -5.28 -41.89 11.59
N ARG A 145 -4.24 -42.13 12.42
CA ARG A 145 -3.75 -41.23 13.49
C ARG A 145 -2.30 -40.75 13.31
N SER A 146 -1.78 -40.72 12.08
CA SER A 146 -0.35 -40.42 11.83
C SER A 146 0.14 -39.05 12.35
N LEU A 147 -0.72 -38.02 12.37
CA LEU A 147 -0.35 -36.69 12.89
C LEU A 147 -0.51 -36.57 14.42
N ASP A 148 -1.41 -37.34 15.02
CA ASP A 148 -1.67 -37.32 16.46
C ASP A 148 -0.46 -37.88 17.25
N LEU A 149 0.38 -38.69 16.60
CA LEU A 149 1.66 -39.20 17.12
C LEU A 149 2.70 -38.09 17.37
N PHE A 150 2.65 -37.02 16.58
CA PHE A 150 3.60 -35.90 16.67
C PHE A 150 3.06 -34.73 17.48
N SER A 151 1.90 -34.90 18.11
CA SER A 151 1.20 -33.89 18.90
C SER A 151 1.19 -34.25 20.39
N ILE A 152 0.79 -33.29 21.23
CA ILE A 152 0.64 -33.45 22.68
C ILE A 152 -0.35 -34.57 23.03
N SER A 153 -1.24 -34.95 22.10
CA SER A 153 -2.16 -36.08 22.22
C SER A 153 -1.48 -37.43 22.45
N ASN A 154 -0.20 -37.60 22.09
CA ASN A 154 0.54 -38.84 22.34
C ASN A 154 1.16 -38.92 23.76
N ILE A 155 1.03 -37.86 24.56
CA ILE A 155 1.61 -37.79 25.92
C ILE A 155 0.56 -38.23 26.95
N SER A 156 0.95 -39.18 27.82
CA SER A 156 0.09 -39.68 28.90
C SER A 156 -0.13 -38.62 30.00
N PRO A 157 -1.33 -38.54 30.60
CA PRO A 157 -1.60 -37.66 31.75
C PRO A 157 -0.65 -38.00 32.91
N GLY A 158 -0.04 -36.98 33.52
CA GLY A 158 0.93 -37.15 34.61
C GLY A 158 2.38 -37.37 34.16
N SER A 159 2.67 -37.37 32.85
CA SER A 159 4.04 -37.49 32.35
C SER A 159 4.85 -36.20 32.54
N ASN A 160 6.11 -36.34 32.99
CA ASN A 160 7.06 -35.23 33.12
C ASN A 160 7.45 -34.57 31.79
N ARG A 161 7.05 -35.16 30.64
CA ARG A 161 7.40 -34.66 29.30
C ARG A 161 6.71 -33.35 28.95
N LEU A 162 5.57 -33.04 29.56
CA LEU A 162 4.89 -31.74 29.42
C LEU A 162 5.77 -30.57 29.89
N TRP A 163 6.71 -30.79 30.81
CA TRP A 163 7.68 -29.77 31.22
C TRP A 163 8.59 -29.33 30.07
N VAL A 164 8.88 -30.21 29.10
CA VAL A 164 9.65 -29.84 27.90
C VAL A 164 8.83 -28.89 27.04
N HIS A 165 7.54 -29.14 26.83
CA HIS A 165 6.65 -28.22 26.12
C HIS A 165 6.56 -26.86 26.81
N PHE A 166 6.40 -26.86 28.14
CA PHE A 166 6.37 -25.64 28.94
C PHE A 166 7.67 -24.84 28.82
N SER A 167 8.82 -25.51 28.90
CA SER A 167 10.14 -24.89 28.72
C SER A 167 10.33 -24.32 27.32
N CYS A 168 9.99 -25.08 26.27
CA CYS A 168 10.03 -24.60 24.88
C CYS A 168 9.10 -23.42 24.65
N LEU A 169 7.91 -23.42 25.25
CA LEU A 169 6.97 -22.30 25.16
C LEU A 169 7.58 -21.04 25.78
N TRP A 170 8.11 -21.12 27.01
CA TRP A 170 8.79 -19.99 27.65
C TRP A 170 9.97 -19.48 26.83
N PHE A 171 10.80 -20.37 26.29
CA PHE A 171 11.91 -19.98 25.43
C PHE A 171 11.43 -19.25 24.18
N ILE A 172 10.45 -19.80 23.44
CA ILE A 172 9.91 -19.20 22.22
C ILE A 172 9.26 -17.85 22.53
N SER A 173 8.51 -17.74 23.63
CA SER A 173 7.88 -16.49 24.07
C SER A 173 8.92 -15.42 24.40
N LEU A 174 9.94 -15.74 25.21
CA LEU A 174 11.02 -14.81 25.54
C LEU A 174 11.82 -14.40 24.31
N TYR A 175 12.11 -15.34 23.42
CA TYR A 175 12.78 -15.07 22.15
C TYR A 175 11.93 -14.16 21.24
N GLY A 176 10.63 -14.38 21.18
CA GLY A 176 9.69 -13.54 20.46
C GLY A 176 9.68 -12.11 20.99
N VAL A 177 9.58 -11.93 22.31
CA VAL A 177 9.64 -10.61 22.97
C VAL A 177 10.99 -9.93 22.72
N TYR A 178 12.09 -10.67 22.80
CA TYR A 178 13.43 -10.15 22.51
C TYR A 178 13.55 -9.65 21.06
N LEU A 179 13.11 -10.46 20.08
CA LEU A 179 13.13 -10.05 18.68
C LEU A 179 12.21 -8.84 18.42
N LEU A 180 11.03 -8.81 19.04
CA LEU A 180 10.11 -7.67 18.93
C LEU A 180 10.73 -6.39 19.49
N TYR A 181 11.35 -6.46 20.67
CA TYR A 181 12.04 -5.32 21.27
C TYR A 181 13.16 -4.80 20.37
N LYS A 182 13.97 -5.70 19.80
CA LYS A 182 15.04 -5.35 18.88
C LYS A 182 14.51 -4.66 17.62
N GLU A 183 13.53 -5.26 16.94
CA GLU A 183 12.97 -4.69 15.71
C GLU A 183 12.23 -3.37 15.99
N TYR A 184 11.54 -3.26 17.13
CA TYR A 184 10.88 -2.01 17.55
C TYR A 184 11.90 -0.88 17.74
N SER A 185 13.00 -1.15 18.43
CA SER A 185 14.06 -0.16 18.64
C SER A 185 14.68 0.31 17.32
N GLU A 186 14.90 -0.60 16.37
CA GLU A 186 15.43 -0.25 15.06
C GLU A 186 14.43 0.52 14.19
N ILE A 187 13.14 0.16 14.21
CA ILE A 187 12.10 0.90 13.49
C ILE A 187 11.94 2.31 14.09
N LEU A 188 11.98 2.42 15.41
CA LEU A 188 11.88 3.71 16.10
C LEU A 188 13.01 4.64 15.70
N SER A 189 14.26 4.15 15.68
CA SER A 189 15.41 4.98 15.27
C SER A 189 15.29 5.46 13.82
N LYS A 190 14.87 4.59 12.90
CA LYS A 190 14.62 4.97 11.50
C LYS A 190 13.48 5.96 11.35
N ARG A 191 12.39 5.79 12.10
CA ARG A 191 11.25 6.72 12.11
C ARG A 191 11.68 8.10 12.60
N ILE A 192 12.45 8.17 13.69
CA ILE A 192 12.97 9.44 14.24
C ILE A 192 13.90 10.10 13.22
N GLN A 193 14.82 9.34 12.61
CA GLN A 193 15.72 9.85 11.57
C GLN A 193 14.94 10.41 10.38
N GLN A 194 13.91 9.69 9.92
CA GLN A 194 13.07 10.16 8.83
C GLN A 194 12.29 11.42 9.20
N LEU A 195 11.67 11.48 10.39
CA LEU A 195 10.94 12.65 10.84
C LEU A 195 11.83 13.90 10.91
N ARG A 196 13.11 13.71 11.25
CA ARG A 196 14.14 14.76 11.21
C ARG A 196 14.52 15.17 9.78
N ASN A 197 14.58 14.20 8.87
CA ASN A 197 15.00 14.41 7.48
C ASN A 197 13.89 15.01 6.60
N ILE A 198 12.61 14.74 6.91
CA ILE A 198 11.48 15.35 6.22
C ILE A 198 11.49 16.86 6.50
N ARG A 199 11.84 17.63 5.46
CA ARG A 199 11.82 19.08 5.47
C ARG A 199 10.65 19.59 4.62
N HIS A 200 9.84 20.48 5.19
CA HIS A 200 8.82 21.26 4.50
C HIS A 200 7.63 20.46 3.94
N GLN A 201 7.10 19.48 4.68
CA GLN A 201 5.75 18.98 4.39
C GLN A 201 4.71 19.91 5.03
N PRO A 202 3.65 20.31 4.30
CA PRO A 202 2.60 21.17 4.84
C PRO A 202 1.93 20.53 6.06
N ASP A 203 1.83 19.20 6.07
CA ASP A 203 1.27 18.36 7.13
C ASP A 203 1.92 18.60 8.50
N GLN A 204 3.17 19.06 8.54
CA GLN A 204 3.89 19.36 9.79
C GLN A 204 3.52 20.72 10.39
N PHE A 205 2.82 21.56 9.64
CA PHE A 205 2.43 22.92 10.01
C PHE A 205 0.91 23.08 10.06
N THR A 206 0.16 22.10 9.58
CA THR A 206 -1.30 22.15 9.50
C THR A 206 -1.92 21.21 10.53
N VAL A 207 -3.01 21.67 11.14
CA VAL A 207 -3.78 20.93 12.13
C VAL A 207 -5.23 20.88 11.68
N MET A 208 -5.84 19.69 11.73
CA MET A 208 -7.26 19.53 11.44
C MET A 208 -8.07 19.78 12.69
N VAL A 209 -8.93 20.79 12.65
CA VAL A 209 -9.86 21.15 13.71
C VAL A 209 -11.26 20.71 13.30
N ARG A 210 -11.96 20.00 14.20
CA ARG A 210 -13.31 19.49 13.99
C ARG A 210 -14.28 20.17 14.96
N GLU A 211 -15.57 20.05 14.66
CA GLU A 211 -16.69 20.53 15.49
C GLU A 211 -16.67 22.04 15.72
N ILE A 212 -16.43 22.79 14.64
CA ILE A 212 -16.40 24.25 14.70
C ILE A 212 -17.83 24.80 14.83
N PRO A 213 -18.12 25.61 15.87
CA PRO A 213 -19.44 26.23 16.03
C PRO A 213 -19.71 27.26 14.92
N PHE A 214 -20.99 27.44 14.61
CA PHE A 214 -21.42 28.43 13.62
C PHE A 214 -21.53 29.82 14.27
N CYS A 215 -20.92 30.84 13.65
CA CYS A 215 -21.05 32.22 14.12
C CYS A 215 -22.31 32.87 13.53
N ASN A 216 -23.29 33.19 14.37
CA ASN A 216 -24.53 33.83 13.92
C ASN A 216 -24.34 35.28 13.44
N GLU A 217 -23.36 36.02 14.00
CA GLU A 217 -23.10 37.43 13.67
C GLU A 217 -22.53 37.60 12.25
N HIS A 218 -21.57 36.74 11.88
CA HIS A 218 -20.84 36.83 10.61
C HIS A 218 -21.27 35.78 9.58
N ARG A 219 -22.31 34.98 9.90
CA ARG A 219 -22.82 33.86 9.08
C ARG A 219 -21.72 32.97 8.48
N SER A 220 -20.66 32.71 9.25
CA SER A 220 -19.51 31.92 8.80
C SER A 220 -18.86 31.18 9.96
N ARG A 221 -18.30 30.00 9.69
CA ARG A 221 -17.51 29.25 10.69
C ARG A 221 -16.09 29.79 10.83
N GLY A 222 -15.57 30.43 9.79
CA GLY A 222 -14.21 30.97 9.75
C GLY A 222 -13.91 31.98 10.87
N CYS A 223 -14.88 32.85 11.19
CA CYS A 223 -14.73 33.84 12.26
C CYS A 223 -14.41 33.20 13.62
N CYS A 224 -15.06 32.08 13.96
CA CYS A 224 -14.81 31.38 15.23
C CYS A 224 -13.37 30.84 15.30
N VAL A 225 -12.88 30.26 14.20
CA VAL A 225 -11.52 29.74 14.09
C VAL A 225 -10.51 30.87 14.26
N GLU A 226 -10.66 31.93 13.48
CA GLU A 226 -9.76 33.07 13.50
C GLU A 226 -9.70 33.73 14.89
N LYS A 227 -10.86 33.98 15.51
CA LYS A 227 -10.94 34.57 16.86
C LYS A 227 -10.34 33.67 17.93
N PHE A 228 -10.55 32.35 17.84
CA PHE A 228 -10.00 31.40 18.80
C PHE A 228 -8.47 31.31 18.69
N PHE A 229 -7.95 31.08 17.49
CA PHE A 229 -6.51 30.86 17.29
C PHE A 229 -5.68 32.14 17.39
N SER A 230 -6.21 33.29 16.96
CA SER A 230 -5.55 34.58 17.18
C SER A 230 -5.43 34.92 18.67
N LYS A 231 -6.43 34.56 19.48
CA LYS A 231 -6.42 34.81 20.93
C LYS A 231 -5.53 33.85 21.71
N HIS A 232 -5.60 32.55 21.43
CA HIS A 232 -4.87 31.52 22.20
C HIS A 232 -3.45 31.26 21.68
N HIS A 233 -3.19 31.50 20.39
CA HIS A 233 -1.90 31.22 19.75
C HIS A 233 -1.40 32.39 18.86
N PRO A 234 -1.30 33.63 19.38
CA PRO A 234 -1.04 34.84 18.57
C PRO A 234 0.27 34.80 17.78
N TYR A 235 1.32 34.22 18.34
CA TYR A 235 2.65 34.16 17.70
C TYR A 235 2.81 32.98 16.74
N ALA A 236 2.06 31.90 16.96
CA ALA A 236 2.19 30.66 16.19
C ALA A 236 1.20 30.56 15.03
N TYR A 237 0.01 31.14 15.17
CA TYR A 237 -1.04 31.11 14.15
C TYR A 237 -0.62 31.83 12.87
N HIS A 238 -0.96 31.26 11.70
CA HIS A 238 -0.69 31.84 10.39
C HIS A 238 -1.97 32.08 9.58
N SER A 239 -2.74 31.03 9.32
CA SER A 239 -3.95 31.09 8.48
C SER A 239 -4.86 29.91 8.76
N TYR A 240 -6.06 29.93 8.18
CA TYR A 240 -6.99 28.81 8.21
C TYR A 240 -7.63 28.59 6.84
N GLN A 241 -8.11 27.38 6.61
CA GLN A 241 -8.89 26.99 5.44
C GLN A 241 -10.09 26.17 5.90
N ILE A 242 -11.30 26.67 5.68
CA ILE A 242 -12.54 25.92 5.96
C ILE A 242 -12.73 24.84 4.90
N LEU A 243 -13.25 23.69 5.32
CA LEU A 243 -13.64 22.61 4.43
C LEU A 243 -15.09 22.76 3.99
N TYR A 244 -15.35 22.51 2.71
CA TYR A 244 -16.67 22.61 2.10
C TYR A 244 -17.15 21.24 1.63
N ASP A 245 -18.47 21.02 1.62
CA ASP A 245 -19.05 19.82 1.02
C ASP A 245 -18.90 19.88 -0.51
N GLY A 246 -17.94 19.12 -1.01
CA GLY A 246 -17.56 19.08 -2.41
C GLY A 246 -18.17 17.94 -3.21
N LYS A 247 -19.13 17.16 -2.69
CA LYS A 247 -19.66 15.96 -3.40
C LYS A 247 -20.19 16.30 -4.80
N GLU A 248 -21.10 17.27 -4.88
CA GLU A 248 -21.66 17.73 -6.15
C GLU A 248 -20.58 18.30 -7.09
N PHE A 249 -19.61 19.03 -6.52
CA PHE A 249 -18.49 19.59 -7.28
C PHE A 249 -17.57 18.49 -7.83
N GLN A 250 -17.30 17.43 -7.05
CA GLN A 250 -16.53 16.28 -7.49
C GLN A 250 -17.25 15.49 -8.58
N GLU A 251 -18.56 15.32 -8.47
CA GLU A 251 -19.38 14.70 -9.51
C GLU A 251 -19.28 15.48 -10.82
N LEU A 252 -19.48 16.81 -10.79
CA LEU A 252 -19.36 17.67 -11.97
C LEU A 252 -17.94 17.65 -12.56
N LEU A 253 -16.89 17.71 -11.73
CA LEU A 253 -15.51 17.59 -12.20
C LEU A 253 -15.23 16.22 -12.84
N SER A 254 -15.78 15.15 -12.28
CA SER A 254 -15.63 13.80 -12.84
C SER A 254 -16.33 13.67 -14.19
N GLN A 255 -17.49 14.31 -14.35
CA GLN A 255 -18.22 14.38 -15.61
C GLN A 255 -17.44 15.20 -16.64
N ALA A 256 -16.91 16.38 -16.27
CA ALA A 256 -16.09 17.21 -17.14
C ALA A 256 -14.85 16.45 -17.65
N LYS A 257 -14.10 15.81 -16.74
CA LYS A 257 -12.95 14.95 -17.10
C LYS A 257 -13.33 13.77 -18.00
N SER A 258 -14.52 13.19 -17.83
CA SER A 258 -15.01 12.11 -18.69
C SER A 258 -15.32 12.61 -20.10
N VAL A 259 -15.89 13.81 -20.23
CA VAL A 259 -16.15 14.46 -21.52
C VAL A 259 -14.84 14.85 -22.21
N GLU A 260 -13.89 15.44 -21.48
CA GLU A 260 -12.54 15.77 -22.00
C GLU A 260 -11.83 14.55 -22.58
N ARG A 261 -11.85 13.41 -21.87
CA ARG A 261 -11.27 12.15 -22.38
C ARG A 261 -11.96 11.69 -23.66
N LYS A 262 -13.29 11.82 -23.75
CA LYS A 262 -14.04 11.46 -24.97
C LYS A 262 -13.66 12.37 -26.13
N ILE A 263 -13.49 13.66 -25.89
CA ILE A 263 -13.01 14.63 -26.90
C ILE A 263 -11.60 14.25 -27.36
N GLU A 264 -10.70 13.92 -26.42
CA GLU A 264 -9.33 13.51 -26.73
C GLU A 264 -9.28 12.21 -27.55
N ASP A 265 -10.10 11.22 -27.20
CA ASP A 265 -10.22 9.95 -27.94
C ASP A 265 -10.78 10.14 -29.35
N LEU A 266 -11.82 10.98 -29.49
CA LEU A 266 -12.40 11.31 -30.80
C LEU A 266 -11.40 12.09 -31.67
N SER A 267 -10.69 13.05 -31.08
CA SER A 267 -9.64 13.81 -31.75
C SER A 267 -8.51 12.90 -32.25
N LYS A 268 -7.98 12.00 -31.40
CA LYS A 268 -6.96 11.01 -31.79
C LYS A 268 -7.43 10.07 -32.91
N ARG A 269 -8.69 9.62 -32.88
CA ARG A 269 -9.28 8.79 -33.95
C ARG A 269 -9.39 9.55 -35.27
N SER A 270 -9.72 10.85 -35.23
CA SER A 270 -9.81 11.70 -36.42
C SER A 270 -8.43 11.95 -37.05
N LEU A 271 -7.40 12.18 -36.22
CA LEU A 271 -6.01 12.38 -36.62
C LEU A 271 -5.37 11.10 -37.17
N GLY A 272 -5.62 9.96 -36.52
CA GLY A 272 -5.12 8.65 -36.95
C GLY A 272 -5.72 8.16 -38.27
N LYS A 273 -6.99 8.53 -38.56
CA LYS A 273 -7.64 8.22 -39.85
C LYS A 273 -7.12 9.08 -41.00
N LYS A 274 -6.75 10.35 -40.76
CA LYS A 274 -6.13 11.20 -41.79
C LYS A 274 -4.80 10.65 -42.31
N HIS A 275 -4.06 9.90 -41.50
CA HIS A 275 -2.78 9.30 -41.91
C HIS A 275 -2.97 8.00 -42.71
N ASN A 276 -4.13 7.33 -42.56
CA ASN A 276 -4.40 6.01 -43.12
C ASN A 276 -5.77 6.01 -43.83
N GLN A 277 -5.95 6.69 -44.98
CA GLN A 277 -6.88 6.19 -46.01
C GLN A 277 -6.84 6.93 -47.36
N THR A 278 -6.65 6.12 -48.39
CA THR A 278 -7.19 6.23 -49.75
C THR A 278 -8.71 6.45 -49.76
N PRO A 279 -9.27 7.12 -50.80
CA PRO A 279 -10.62 7.67 -50.77
C PRO A 279 -11.67 6.65 -51.25
N LEU A 280 -12.57 6.19 -50.37
CA LEU A 280 -13.82 5.58 -50.80
C LEU A 280 -14.97 5.81 -49.80
N LEU A 281 -15.91 6.65 -50.25
CA LEU A 281 -17.35 6.70 -49.99
C LEU A 281 -17.90 6.18 -48.65
N SER A 282 -17.86 7.07 -47.68
CA SER A 282 -18.89 7.44 -46.70
C SER A 282 -18.14 8.37 -45.75
N ASP A 283 -18.73 9.48 -45.31
CA ASP A 283 -17.98 10.58 -44.69
C ASP A 283 -18.12 10.57 -43.16
N PRO A 284 -17.42 9.69 -42.41
CA PRO A 284 -17.45 9.66 -40.96
C PRO A 284 -16.75 10.90 -40.36
N SER A 285 -16.10 11.75 -41.18
CA SER A 285 -15.45 12.96 -40.71
C SER A 285 -16.47 13.99 -40.21
N HIS A 286 -17.59 14.14 -40.93
CA HIS A 286 -18.63 15.11 -40.61
C HIS A 286 -19.43 14.71 -39.36
N GLU A 287 -19.70 13.41 -39.18
CA GLU A 287 -20.38 12.88 -38.00
C GLU A 287 -19.50 13.00 -36.73
N ASN A 288 -18.20 12.77 -36.86
CA ASN A 288 -17.25 12.95 -35.74
C ASN A 288 -17.07 14.43 -35.39
N SER A 289 -17.06 15.33 -36.37
CA SER A 289 -17.01 16.78 -36.16
C SER A 289 -18.24 17.29 -35.41
N ALA A 290 -19.44 16.84 -35.79
CA ALA A 290 -20.68 17.19 -35.10
C ALA A 290 -20.74 16.65 -33.65
N LYS A 291 -20.25 15.42 -33.42
CA LYS A 291 -20.13 14.85 -32.05
C LYS A 291 -19.10 15.60 -31.19
N LEU A 292 -18.03 16.09 -31.80
CA LEU A 292 -17.03 16.94 -31.14
C LEU A 292 -17.65 18.25 -30.67
N ALA A 293 -18.35 18.96 -31.55
CA ALA A 293 -19.04 20.21 -31.21
C ALA A 293 -20.07 20.03 -30.07
N LEU A 294 -20.84 18.94 -30.09
CA LEU A 294 -21.80 18.60 -29.02
C LEU A 294 -21.11 18.34 -27.68
N HIS A 295 -19.95 17.68 -27.68
CA HIS A 295 -19.19 17.42 -26.46
C HIS A 295 -18.49 18.67 -25.93
N GLU A 296 -18.05 19.56 -26.81
CA GLU A 296 -17.50 20.87 -26.45
C GLU A 296 -18.57 21.75 -25.80
N GLU A 297 -19.77 21.85 -26.37
CA GLU A 297 -20.90 22.57 -25.78
C GLU A 297 -21.25 22.03 -24.38
N LYS A 298 -21.33 20.70 -24.24
CA LYS A 298 -21.57 20.06 -22.93
C LYS A 298 -20.45 20.33 -21.93
N LEU A 299 -19.20 20.46 -22.37
CA LEU A 299 -18.07 20.79 -21.52
C LEU A 299 -18.15 22.23 -21.03
N GLU A 300 -18.54 23.17 -21.91
CA GLU A 300 -18.77 24.57 -21.54
C GLU A 300 -19.91 24.70 -20.52
N GLU A 301 -21.02 23.97 -20.69
CA GLU A 301 -22.12 23.95 -19.72
C GLU A 301 -21.65 23.44 -18.34
N LEU A 302 -20.83 22.39 -18.32
CA LEU A 302 -20.26 21.86 -17.08
C LEU A 302 -19.30 22.86 -16.42
N HIS A 303 -18.44 23.54 -17.19
CA HIS A 303 -17.56 24.58 -16.68
C HIS A 303 -18.34 25.77 -16.11
N HIS A 304 -19.45 26.16 -16.75
CA HIS A 304 -20.32 27.21 -16.24
C HIS A 304 -20.95 26.81 -14.89
N LYS A 305 -21.46 25.57 -14.77
CA LYS A 305 -21.99 25.03 -13.51
C LYS A 305 -20.93 24.98 -12.40
N ILE A 306 -19.70 24.58 -12.75
CA ILE A 306 -18.55 24.57 -11.82
C ILE A 306 -18.25 25.99 -11.33
N HIS A 307 -18.21 26.99 -12.23
CA HIS A 307 -17.97 28.38 -11.86
C HIS A 307 -19.10 28.95 -10.98
N GLN A 308 -20.36 28.59 -11.27
CA GLN A 308 -21.50 28.98 -10.45
C GLN A 308 -21.41 28.40 -9.02
N LEU A 309 -21.01 27.14 -8.88
CA LEU A 309 -20.79 26.51 -7.57
C LEU A 309 -19.60 27.10 -6.80
N GLN A 310 -18.61 27.65 -7.51
CA GLN A 310 -17.47 28.36 -6.90
C GLN A 310 -17.83 29.77 -6.41
N SER A 311 -19.03 30.27 -6.71
CA SER A 311 -19.45 31.58 -6.19
C SER A 311 -19.47 31.59 -4.65
N GLU A 312 -18.99 32.69 -4.07
CA GLU A 312 -18.79 32.81 -2.62
C GLU A 312 -20.06 32.54 -1.80
N ASN A 313 -21.24 32.88 -2.34
CA ASN A 313 -22.52 32.66 -1.68
C ASN A 313 -22.88 31.16 -1.58
N MET A 314 -22.63 30.39 -2.64
CA MET A 314 -22.89 28.95 -2.65
C MET A 314 -21.89 28.17 -1.79
N LEU A 315 -20.65 28.67 -1.68
CA LEU A 315 -19.64 28.10 -0.79
C LEU A 315 -20.01 28.25 0.69
N LYS A 316 -20.55 29.41 1.10
CA LYS A 316 -20.96 29.65 2.50
C LYS A 316 -22.04 28.68 2.98
N GLU A 317 -22.98 28.31 2.10
CA GLU A 317 -24.04 27.34 2.42
C GLU A 317 -23.53 25.91 2.60
N LYS A 318 -22.40 25.58 1.96
CA LYS A 318 -21.79 24.23 1.97
C LYS A 318 -20.64 24.09 2.96
N GLU A 319 -20.46 25.02 3.90
CA GLU A 319 -19.42 24.93 4.93
C GLU A 319 -19.61 23.71 5.85
N LEU A 320 -18.56 22.92 6.02
CA LEU A 320 -18.49 21.83 7.00
C LEU A 320 -17.94 22.35 8.33
N PRO A 321 -18.26 21.71 9.48
CA PRO A 321 -17.70 22.07 10.79
C PRO A 321 -16.24 21.59 10.94
N VAL A 322 -15.41 21.77 9.91
CA VAL A 322 -14.02 21.31 9.84
C VAL A 322 -13.15 22.37 9.19
N ALA A 323 -11.97 22.61 9.75
CA ALA A 323 -10.96 23.52 9.19
C ALA A 323 -9.55 22.93 9.27
N PHE A 324 -8.72 23.29 8.30
CA PHE A 324 -7.28 23.17 8.41
C PHE A 324 -6.69 24.49 8.91
N VAL A 325 -5.98 24.44 10.03
CA VAL A 325 -5.32 25.61 10.61
C VAL A 325 -3.82 25.47 10.41
N THR A 326 -3.20 26.49 9.82
CA THR A 326 -1.77 26.51 9.52
C THR A 326 -1.03 27.37 10.53
N PHE A 327 0.13 26.89 10.97
CA PHE A 327 1.00 27.55 11.93
C PHE A 327 2.34 27.93 11.30
N LYS A 328 2.98 28.98 11.82
CA LYS A 328 4.30 29.47 11.38
C LYS A 328 5.43 28.51 11.75
N SER A 329 5.24 27.66 12.76
CA SER A 329 6.26 26.73 13.25
C SER A 329 5.69 25.34 13.52
N ARG A 330 6.53 24.30 13.34
CA ARG A 330 6.18 22.90 13.63
C ARG A 330 5.84 22.69 15.11
N LEU A 331 6.59 23.35 15.98
CA LEU A 331 6.34 23.32 17.43
C LEU A 331 4.96 23.93 17.75
N GLY A 332 4.61 25.05 17.11
CA GLY A 332 3.29 25.66 17.24
C GLY A 332 2.16 24.71 16.86
N ALA A 333 2.27 24.01 15.72
CA ALA A 333 1.29 23.02 15.30
C ALA A 333 1.22 21.81 16.25
N ALA A 334 2.36 21.34 16.77
CA ALA A 334 2.42 20.16 17.64
C ALA A 334 1.88 20.39 19.07
N LEU A 335 1.88 21.64 19.56
CA LEU A 335 1.43 21.96 20.92
C LEU A 335 -0.10 22.11 21.03
N VAL A 336 -0.75 22.53 19.95
CA VAL A 336 -2.19 22.83 19.90
C VAL A 336 -3.09 21.65 20.31
N PRO A 337 -2.88 20.40 19.84
CA PRO A 337 -3.74 19.27 20.18
C PRO A 337 -3.72 18.89 21.67
N ASN A 338 -2.61 19.18 22.37
CA ASN A 338 -2.42 18.80 23.77
C ASN A 338 -3.08 19.78 24.76
N LEU A 339 -3.59 20.91 24.27
CA LEU A 339 -3.98 22.05 25.11
C LEU A 339 -5.48 22.41 25.02
N SER A 340 -6.26 21.77 24.13
CA SER A 340 -7.63 22.19 23.85
C SER A 340 -8.67 21.08 23.95
N SER A 341 -9.86 21.43 24.46
CA SER A 341 -11.05 20.59 24.56
C SER A 341 -11.77 20.32 23.22
N MET A 342 -11.24 20.82 22.11
CA MET A 342 -11.69 20.47 20.75
C MET A 342 -10.98 19.18 20.30
N GLN A 343 -11.71 18.26 19.66
CA GLN A 343 -11.09 17.07 19.08
C GLN A 343 -10.17 17.46 17.92
N ILE A 344 -8.88 17.53 18.20
CA ILE A 344 -7.84 17.86 17.24
C ILE A 344 -7.09 16.59 16.86
N HIS A 345 -7.08 16.26 15.56
CA HIS A 345 -6.40 15.09 15.04
C HIS A 345 -5.27 15.48 14.09
N PHE A 346 -4.14 14.79 14.21
CA PHE A 346 -3.01 14.90 13.31
C PHE A 346 -3.23 14.00 12.08
N PHE A 347 -2.81 14.45 10.89
CA PHE A 347 -2.59 13.55 9.77
C PHE A 347 -1.22 12.90 9.96
N GLY A 348 -1.21 11.66 10.45
CA GLY A 348 -0.01 10.86 10.71
C GLY A 348 0.32 9.90 9.59
#